data_AF-A0A956WGA6-F1
#
_entry.id   AF-A0A956WGA6-F1
#
_cell.length_a   1.000
_cell.length_b   1.000
_cell.length_c   1.000
_cell.angle_alpha   90.00
_cell.angle_beta   90.00
_cell.angle_gamma   90.00
#
_symmetry.space_group_name_H-M   'P 1'
#
loop_
_entity.id
_entity.type
_entity.pdbx_description
1 polymer ?
#
loop_
_entity_poly.entity_id
_entity_poly.type
_entity_poly.pdbx_seq_one_letter_code
_entity_poly.pdbx_strand_id
1 'polypeptide(L)'
;MSAAKGDFPILVQGSGVWYRIALAASIALAVAGIAMLPLVATSMYHALTSDRSEILYDLDTGQPLTLEDVDPGGNQYLNLSVISIDPASSALTLAVSGNRSCPGECGLLRLSLLSLDRDAARRRGLTPFATVLLGANETMFSETVTLPVRGSPVRYPFDRYEIWLGLAAPASPTSTSGSTENGAATPPPSSPAAAFQSTIQNQMPQMVMLPPEMVSAGEVSAQTGPFTVGRTLHLTFRRPDYLMALSAMLILLVASSSALTVLTQPLSTLILGVGGLIIAIWGVRAVLAPQNFPLVTAVDLALSGVILLLLVGLSARVALSLLSRNQRFEWLTRYPGP
;
A
#
# COMPACT_ATOMS: atom_id res chain seq x y z
N MET A 1 56.72 22.96 -53.98
CA MET A 1 55.80 23.32 -52.87
C MET A 1 54.45 22.73 -53.21
N SER A 2 54.17 21.51 -52.72
CA SER A 2 52.92 20.78 -52.98
C SER A 2 52.22 20.61 -51.64
N ALA A 3 51.11 21.33 -51.46
CA ALA A 3 50.31 21.31 -50.25
C ALA A 3 49.45 20.04 -50.25
N ALA A 4 49.89 19.01 -49.53
CA ALA A 4 49.12 17.79 -49.31
C ALA A 4 47.96 18.10 -48.34
N LYS A 5 46.79 18.39 -48.91
CA LYS A 5 45.52 18.51 -48.20
C LYS A 5 44.96 17.12 -47.93
N GLY A 6 45.41 16.51 -46.83
CA GLY A 6 44.92 15.22 -46.34
C GLY A 6 43.75 15.38 -45.38
N ASP A 7 42.59 15.79 -45.89
CA ASP A 7 41.33 15.77 -45.14
C ASP A 7 40.74 14.35 -45.19
N PHE A 8 41.09 13.50 -44.22
CA PHE A 8 40.36 12.26 -43.97
C PHE A 8 39.33 12.48 -42.85
N PRO A 9 38.04 12.67 -43.17
CA PRO A 9 37.01 12.66 -42.16
C PRO A 9 36.84 11.23 -41.68
N ILE A 10 37.29 10.94 -40.46
CA ILE A 10 36.89 9.72 -39.74
C ILE A 10 35.40 9.88 -39.42
N LEU A 11 34.57 9.45 -40.35
CA LEU A 11 33.13 9.34 -40.21
C LEU A 11 32.84 8.24 -39.18
N VAL A 12 32.75 8.62 -37.91
CA VAL A 12 32.06 7.84 -36.88
C VAL A 12 30.56 7.90 -37.19
N GLN A 13 30.14 7.22 -38.26
CA GLN A 13 28.80 7.34 -38.85
C GLN A 13 27.77 6.41 -38.16
N GLY A 14 28.18 5.62 -37.16
CA GLY A 14 27.31 4.69 -36.43
C GLY A 14 26.68 5.23 -35.13
N SER A 15 27.09 6.40 -34.62
CA SER A 15 26.67 6.89 -33.30
C SER A 15 25.39 7.74 -33.29
N GLY A 16 24.98 8.26 -34.46
CA GLY A 16 23.86 9.19 -34.57
C GLY A 16 22.50 8.56 -34.27
N VAL A 17 22.29 7.28 -34.63
CA VAL A 17 21.00 6.61 -34.45
C VAL A 17 20.72 6.36 -32.97
N TRP A 18 21.68 5.83 -32.22
CA TRP A 18 21.53 5.58 -30.78
C TRP A 18 21.28 6.85 -29.99
N TYR A 19 21.97 7.95 -30.33
CA TYR A 19 21.73 9.25 -29.69
C TYR A 19 20.31 9.75 -29.95
N ARG A 20 19.83 9.63 -31.20
CA ARG A 20 18.45 10.03 -31.56
C ARG A 20 17.41 9.18 -30.84
N ILE A 21 17.62 7.86 -30.73
CA ILE A 21 16.72 6.97 -29.99
C ILE A 21 16.69 7.36 -28.50
N ALA A 22 17.85 7.56 -27.88
CA ALA A 22 17.93 7.91 -26.46
C ALA A 22 17.31 9.29 -26.17
N LEU A 23 17.52 10.27 -27.05
CA LEU A 23 16.90 11.58 -26.97
C LEU A 23 15.38 11.49 -27.13
N ALA A 24 14.90 10.78 -28.15
CA ALA A 24 13.47 10.59 -28.38
C ALA A 24 12.80 9.88 -27.19
N ALA A 25 13.43 8.84 -26.63
CA ALA A 25 12.95 8.16 -25.44
C ALA A 25 12.89 9.08 -24.22
N SER A 26 13.91 9.91 -24.00
CA SER A 26 13.94 10.88 -22.90
C SER A 26 12.84 11.93 -23.05
N ILE A 27 12.65 12.48 -24.25
CA ILE A 27 11.57 13.43 -24.54
C ILE A 27 10.20 12.77 -24.34
N ALA A 28 10.02 11.54 -24.81
CA ALA A 28 8.78 10.79 -24.62
C ALA A 28 8.46 10.57 -23.13
N LEU A 29 9.47 10.22 -22.31
CA LEU A 29 9.32 10.09 -20.86
C LEU A 29 8.96 11.43 -20.19
N ALA A 30 9.61 12.53 -20.59
CA ALA A 30 9.28 13.86 -20.09
C ALA A 30 7.84 14.27 -20.43
N VAL A 31 7.43 14.07 -21.69
CA VAL A 31 6.07 14.37 -22.16
C VAL A 31 5.04 13.52 -21.41
N ALA A 32 5.32 12.22 -21.21
CA ALA A 32 4.45 11.35 -20.41
C ALA A 32 4.31 11.84 -18.96
N GLY A 33 5.41 12.25 -18.32
CA GLY A 33 5.38 12.82 -16.97
C GLY A 33 4.57 14.11 -16.89
N ILE A 34 4.75 15.03 -17.85
CA ILE A 34 3.99 16.28 -17.92
C ILE A 34 2.50 16.01 -18.19
N ALA A 35 2.17 15.06 -19.06
CA ALA A 35 0.80 14.68 -19.35
C ALA A 35 0.09 14.05 -18.14
N MET A 36 0.82 13.45 -17.20
CA MET A 36 0.27 12.92 -15.95
C MET A 36 0.00 13.97 -14.88
N LEU A 37 0.60 15.17 -14.95
CA LEU A 37 0.40 16.24 -13.96
C LEU A 37 -1.08 16.58 -13.68
N PRO A 38 -1.94 16.81 -14.69
CA PRO A 38 -3.35 17.11 -14.43
C PRO A 38 -4.06 15.96 -13.71
N LEU A 39 -3.76 14.70 -14.06
CA LEU A 39 -4.34 13.53 -13.39
C LEU A 39 -3.94 13.47 -11.92
N VAL A 40 -2.66 13.69 -11.60
CA VAL A 40 -2.15 13.73 -10.23
C VAL A 40 -2.77 14.89 -9.45
N ALA A 41 -2.83 16.07 -10.06
CA ALA A 41 -3.41 17.26 -9.43
C ALA A 41 -4.90 17.08 -9.13
N THR A 42 -5.69 16.55 -10.06
CA THR A 42 -7.12 16.26 -9.85
C THR A 42 -7.31 15.18 -8.79
N SER A 43 -6.50 14.12 -8.80
CA SER A 43 -6.57 13.05 -7.79
C SER A 43 -6.22 13.56 -6.39
N MET A 44 -5.20 14.41 -6.27
CA MET A 44 -4.82 15.05 -5.01
C MET A 44 -5.90 16.04 -4.54
N TYR A 45 -6.46 16.84 -5.46
CA TYR A 45 -7.56 17.74 -5.13
C TYR A 45 -8.77 16.99 -4.57
N HIS A 46 -9.17 15.89 -5.20
CA HIS A 46 -10.22 15.02 -4.67
C HIS A 46 -9.83 14.43 -3.31
N ALA A 47 -8.58 14.02 -3.10
CA ALA A 47 -8.15 13.48 -1.82
C ALA A 47 -8.17 14.53 -0.69
N LEU A 48 -7.88 15.80 -1.00
CA LEU A 48 -7.91 16.90 -0.03
C LEU A 48 -9.32 17.43 0.24
N THR A 49 -10.25 17.26 -0.70
CA THR A 49 -11.63 17.76 -0.59
C THR A 49 -12.65 16.71 -0.19
N SER A 50 -12.32 15.41 -0.32
CA SER A 50 -13.20 14.33 0.11
C SER A 50 -12.92 13.98 1.56
N ASP A 51 -13.91 14.12 2.43
CA ASP A 51 -13.90 13.59 3.80
C ASP A 51 -14.03 12.06 3.76
N ARG A 52 -12.97 11.38 3.29
CA ARG A 52 -12.95 9.91 3.14
C ARG A 52 -13.03 9.16 4.47
N SER A 53 -12.87 9.84 5.60
CA SER A 53 -13.04 9.29 6.94
C SER A 53 -14.51 9.06 7.33
N GLU A 54 -15.48 9.49 6.52
CA GLU A 54 -16.90 9.48 6.89
C GLU A 54 -17.73 8.34 6.29
N ILE A 55 -17.15 7.49 5.44
CA ILE A 55 -17.91 6.37 4.88
C ILE A 55 -17.98 5.26 5.91
N LEU A 56 -19.14 5.14 6.56
CA LEU A 56 -19.51 4.00 7.39
C LEU A 56 -20.06 2.90 6.48
N TYR A 57 -19.69 1.66 6.76
CA TYR A 57 -20.26 0.49 6.10
C TYR A 57 -21.00 -0.35 7.13
N ASP A 58 -22.14 -0.89 6.73
CA ASP A 58 -22.86 -1.87 7.52
C ASP A 58 -22.08 -3.20 7.59
N LEU A 59 -21.85 -3.74 8.79
CA LEU A 59 -21.21 -5.04 8.97
C LEU A 59 -22.07 -6.21 8.48
N ASP A 60 -23.38 -6.02 8.37
CA ASP A 60 -24.31 -7.07 7.93
C ASP A 60 -24.35 -7.20 6.42
N THR A 61 -24.36 -6.08 5.72
CA THR A 61 -24.56 -6.05 4.26
C THR A 61 -23.32 -5.65 3.48
N GLY A 62 -22.31 -5.05 4.14
CA GLY A 62 -21.15 -4.44 3.49
C GLY A 62 -21.47 -3.18 2.69
N GLN A 63 -22.73 -2.71 2.73
CA GLN A 63 -23.16 -1.52 1.99
C GLN A 63 -22.76 -0.24 2.73
N PRO A 64 -22.47 0.86 2.00
CA PRO A 64 -22.24 2.15 2.62
C PRO A 64 -23.53 2.62 3.29
N LEU A 65 -23.39 3.14 4.51
CA LEU A 65 -24.45 3.78 5.28
C LEU A 65 -24.29 5.29 5.20
N THR A 66 -25.42 6.01 5.15
CA THR A 66 -25.41 7.45 5.36
C THR A 66 -25.50 7.77 6.85
N LEU A 67 -25.14 8.99 7.25
CA LEU A 67 -25.26 9.43 8.65
C LEU A 67 -26.70 9.37 9.18
N GLU A 68 -27.69 9.43 8.29
CA GLU A 68 -29.11 9.33 8.64
C GLU A 68 -29.54 7.88 8.94
N ASP A 69 -28.83 6.89 8.38
CA ASP A 69 -29.10 5.47 8.60
C ASP A 69 -28.53 4.97 9.94
N VAL A 70 -27.63 5.73 10.57
CA VAL A 70 -26.92 5.33 11.78
C VAL A 70 -27.48 6.09 12.98
N ASP A 71 -28.04 5.35 13.96
CA ASP A 71 -28.48 5.91 15.23
C ASP A 71 -27.51 5.49 16.35
N PRO A 72 -26.42 6.25 16.58
CA PRO A 72 -25.47 5.94 17.64
C PRO A 72 -26.09 6.11 19.04
N GLY A 73 -27.22 6.82 19.14
CA GLY A 73 -28.00 6.95 20.37
C GLY A 73 -29.02 5.83 20.58
N GLY A 74 -29.17 4.95 19.58
CA GLY A 74 -30.07 3.82 19.60
C GLY A 74 -29.74 2.82 20.70
N ASN A 75 -30.63 1.83 20.86
CA ASN A 75 -30.52 0.90 21.97
C ASN A 75 -29.26 0.04 21.91
N GLN A 76 -28.71 -0.31 20.74
CA GLN A 76 -27.51 -1.14 20.63
C GLN A 76 -26.71 -0.77 19.39
N TYR A 77 -25.52 -0.20 19.58
CA TYR A 77 -24.63 0.22 18.51
C TYR A 77 -23.21 -0.33 18.72
N LEU A 78 -22.61 -0.86 17.66
CA LEU A 78 -21.24 -1.36 17.64
C LEU A 78 -20.50 -0.78 16.44
N ASN A 79 -19.49 0.02 16.67
CA ASN A 79 -18.64 0.56 15.62
C ASN A 79 -17.24 -0.04 15.68
N LEU A 80 -16.77 -0.54 14.54
CA LEU A 80 -15.41 -0.98 14.31
C LEU A 80 -14.68 0.09 13.49
N SER A 81 -13.72 0.76 14.08
CA SER A 81 -12.90 1.75 13.38
C SER A 81 -11.51 1.21 13.12
N VAL A 82 -11.10 1.16 11.86
CA VAL A 82 -9.74 0.79 11.50
C VAL A 82 -8.84 2.01 11.68
N ILE A 83 -7.96 1.98 12.68
CA ILE A 83 -7.17 3.16 13.07
C ILE A 83 -5.73 3.12 12.57
N SER A 84 -5.14 1.93 12.40
CA SER A 84 -3.78 1.80 11.85
C SER A 84 -3.52 0.44 11.23
N ILE A 85 -2.61 0.42 10.26
CA ILE A 85 -1.94 -0.78 9.75
C ILE A 85 -0.45 -0.54 9.94
N ASP A 86 0.22 -1.44 10.65
CA ASP A 86 1.67 -1.47 10.75
C ASP A 86 2.23 -2.53 9.78
N PRO A 87 2.87 -2.10 8.68
CA PRO A 87 3.46 -3.01 7.71
C PRO A 87 4.68 -3.79 8.23
N ALA A 88 5.36 -3.28 9.27
CA ALA A 88 6.54 -3.93 9.84
C ALA A 88 6.15 -5.18 10.63
N SER A 89 5.11 -5.07 11.46
CA SER A 89 4.56 -6.19 12.25
C SER A 89 3.45 -6.95 11.53
N SER A 90 2.99 -6.47 10.37
CA SER A 90 1.80 -6.99 9.67
C SER A 90 0.57 -7.03 10.59
N ALA A 91 0.35 -5.96 11.34
CA ALA A 91 -0.74 -5.83 12.29
C ALA A 91 -1.72 -4.72 11.89
N LEU A 92 -3.01 -5.00 12.05
CA LEU A 92 -4.14 -4.08 11.92
C LEU A 92 -4.64 -3.75 13.32
N THR A 93 -4.76 -2.47 13.64
CA THR A 93 -5.37 -2.03 14.89
C THR A 93 -6.79 -1.55 14.62
N LEU A 94 -7.73 -2.12 15.36
CA LEU A 94 -9.14 -1.76 15.35
C LEU A 94 -9.48 -1.08 16.68
N ALA A 95 -10.15 0.06 16.63
CA ALA A 95 -10.88 0.59 17.76
C ALA A 95 -12.31 0.04 17.71
N VAL A 96 -12.74 -0.55 18.82
CA VAL A 96 -14.05 -1.19 19.00
C VAL A 96 -14.81 -0.34 20.00
N SER A 97 -15.80 0.41 19.53
CA SER A 97 -16.60 1.29 20.38
C SER A 97 -18.08 1.02 20.18
N GLY A 98 -18.89 1.44 21.15
CA GLY A 98 -20.32 1.23 21.05
C GLY A 98 -21.06 1.53 22.32
N ASN A 99 -22.37 1.31 22.25
CA ASN A 99 -23.26 1.35 23.40
C ASN A 99 -24.18 0.13 23.41
N ARG A 100 -24.72 -0.17 24.59
CA ARG A 100 -25.81 -1.13 24.75
C ARG A 100 -26.78 -0.63 25.81
N SER A 101 -28.05 -0.78 25.48
CA SER A 101 -29.21 -0.50 26.30
C SER A 101 -29.90 -1.83 26.57
N CYS A 102 -29.97 -2.18 27.85
CA CYS A 102 -30.65 -3.36 28.33
C CYS A 102 -31.85 -2.90 29.16
N PRO A 103 -33.04 -3.52 29.02
CA PRO A 103 -34.19 -3.18 29.86
C PRO A 103 -34.00 -3.53 31.35
N GLY A 104 -32.91 -4.22 31.70
CA GLY A 104 -32.49 -4.54 33.06
C GLY A 104 -30.96 -4.57 33.16
N GLU A 105 -30.41 -5.47 33.97
CA GLU A 105 -28.96 -5.62 34.09
C GLU A 105 -28.34 -6.16 32.79
N CYS A 106 -27.31 -5.48 32.28
CA CYS A 106 -26.57 -5.99 31.13
C CYS A 106 -25.63 -7.10 31.59
N GLY A 107 -25.81 -8.31 31.05
CA GLY A 107 -24.90 -9.43 31.31
C GLY A 107 -23.48 -9.18 30.80
N LEU A 108 -22.53 -10.02 31.21
CA LEU A 108 -21.18 -10.02 30.64
C LEU A 108 -21.27 -10.32 29.14
N LEU A 109 -20.63 -9.50 28.31
CA LEU A 109 -20.58 -9.69 26.87
C LEU A 109 -19.13 -9.87 26.43
N ARG A 110 -18.87 -10.93 25.67
CA ARG A 110 -17.55 -11.22 25.11
C ARG A 110 -17.63 -11.16 23.59
N LEU A 111 -17.01 -10.14 23.01
CA LEU A 111 -16.88 -10.00 21.57
C LEU A 111 -15.52 -10.55 21.14
N SER A 112 -15.51 -11.57 20.29
CA SER A 112 -14.27 -12.15 19.76
C SER A 112 -14.12 -11.79 18.30
N LEU A 113 -13.04 -11.08 17.96
CA LEU A 113 -12.67 -10.74 16.59
C LEU A 113 -11.57 -11.70 16.14
N LEU A 114 -11.75 -12.31 14.98
CA LEU A 114 -10.84 -13.30 14.42
C LEU A 114 -10.22 -12.78 13.13
N SER A 115 -8.91 -12.99 12.97
CA SER A 115 -8.23 -12.80 11.69
C SER A 115 -8.23 -14.11 10.92
N LEU A 116 -9.25 -14.26 10.09
CA LEU A 116 -9.48 -15.44 9.27
C LEU A 116 -8.65 -15.39 7.98
N ASP A 117 -8.71 -16.48 7.23
CA ASP A 117 -8.02 -16.67 5.95
C ASP A 117 -8.93 -17.42 4.98
N ARG A 118 -8.89 -17.05 3.71
CA ARG A 118 -9.60 -17.74 2.63
C ARG A 118 -9.22 -19.22 2.52
N ASP A 119 -7.93 -19.55 2.72
CA ASP A 119 -7.43 -20.93 2.62
C ASP A 119 -7.36 -21.62 4.00
N ALA A 120 -8.52 -21.72 4.64
CA ALA A 120 -8.71 -22.43 5.91
C ALA A 120 -8.00 -23.81 5.97
N ALA A 121 -8.07 -24.58 4.88
CA ALA A 121 -7.49 -25.92 4.77
C ALA A 121 -5.95 -25.95 4.72
N ARG A 122 -5.29 -24.84 4.37
CA ARG A 122 -3.82 -24.76 4.31
C ARG A 122 -3.20 -24.30 5.63
N ARG A 123 -3.99 -23.73 6.53
CA ARG A 123 -3.50 -23.34 7.85
C ARG A 123 -3.20 -24.58 8.69
N ARG A 124 -1.98 -24.62 9.25
CA ARG A 124 -1.57 -25.61 10.24
C ARG A 124 -1.66 -25.11 11.69
N GLY A 125 -2.04 -23.83 11.89
CA GLY A 125 -2.10 -23.19 13.19
C GLY A 125 -3.46 -22.57 13.48
N LEU A 126 -3.73 -22.34 14.77
CA LEU A 126 -4.95 -21.71 15.25
C LEU A 126 -5.15 -20.32 14.63
N THR A 127 -6.41 -19.94 14.46
CA THR A 127 -6.81 -18.61 14.00
C THR A 127 -6.46 -17.58 15.07
N PRO A 128 -5.75 -16.48 14.75
CA PRO A 128 -5.40 -15.46 15.71
C PRO A 128 -6.67 -14.68 16.01
N PHE A 129 -6.89 -14.34 17.27
CA PHE A 129 -8.08 -13.65 17.71
C PHE A 129 -7.74 -12.64 18.79
N ALA A 130 -8.60 -11.65 18.92
CA ALA A 130 -8.61 -10.70 20.01
C ALA A 130 -10.00 -10.69 20.62
N THR A 131 -10.08 -10.53 21.94
CA THR A 131 -11.37 -10.51 22.65
C THR A 131 -11.54 -9.21 23.39
N VAL A 132 -12.67 -8.57 23.18
CA VAL A 132 -13.16 -7.45 23.97
C VAL A 132 -14.12 -8.02 25.02
N LEU A 133 -13.81 -7.82 26.29
CA LEU A 133 -14.63 -8.24 27.42
C LEU A 133 -15.35 -7.02 27.98
N LEU A 134 -16.67 -7.02 27.90
CA LEU A 134 -17.51 -5.98 28.44
C LEU A 134 -18.06 -6.45 29.79
N GLY A 135 -17.82 -5.64 30.82
CA GLY A 135 -18.22 -5.91 32.20
C GLY A 135 -19.75 -6.02 32.33
N ALA A 136 -20.24 -6.56 33.45
CA ALA A 136 -21.67 -6.49 33.74
C ALA A 136 -22.08 -5.01 33.89
N ASN A 137 -23.24 -4.63 33.37
CA ASN A 137 -23.80 -3.27 33.43
C ASN A 137 -23.00 -2.15 32.72
N GLU A 138 -21.92 -2.48 32.00
CA GLU A 138 -21.19 -1.50 31.19
C GLU A 138 -22.01 -1.11 29.95
N THR A 139 -22.53 0.11 29.86
CA THR A 139 -23.43 0.53 28.76
C THR A 139 -22.72 1.22 27.61
N MET A 140 -21.50 1.70 27.81
CA MET A 140 -20.67 2.34 26.78
C MET A 140 -19.25 1.81 26.90
N PHE A 141 -18.61 1.55 25.77
CA PHE A 141 -17.26 0.99 25.75
C PHE A 141 -16.45 1.53 24.57
N SER A 142 -15.13 1.53 24.73
CA SER A 142 -14.17 1.90 23.70
C SER A 142 -12.85 1.20 23.97
N GLU A 143 -12.61 0.12 23.24
CA GLU A 143 -11.43 -0.72 23.39
C GLU A 143 -10.61 -0.74 22.10
N THR A 144 -9.35 -1.14 22.19
CA THR A 144 -8.50 -1.32 21.00
C THR A 144 -8.00 -2.75 20.92
N VAL A 145 -8.03 -3.31 19.72
CA VAL A 145 -7.57 -4.67 19.47
C VAL A 145 -6.65 -4.69 18.26
N THR A 146 -5.63 -5.55 18.34
CA THR A 146 -4.70 -5.79 17.24
C THR A 146 -4.90 -7.17 16.65
N LEU A 147 -5.02 -7.23 15.34
CA LEU A 147 -5.19 -8.46 14.57
C LEU A 147 -4.13 -8.52 13.48
N PRO A 148 -3.59 -9.71 13.14
CA PRO A 148 -2.68 -9.82 12.02
C PRO A 148 -3.43 -9.55 10.71
N VAL A 149 -2.79 -8.83 9.80
CA VAL A 149 -3.28 -8.51 8.46
C VAL A 149 -2.32 -9.04 7.42
N ARG A 150 -2.83 -9.38 6.24
CA ARG A 150 -1.98 -9.80 5.13
C ARG A 150 -1.69 -8.62 4.24
N GLY A 151 -0.48 -8.59 3.69
CA GLY A 151 -0.11 -7.59 2.70
C GLY A 151 1.31 -7.81 2.22
N SER A 152 1.68 -7.03 1.21
CA SER A 152 3.02 -7.06 0.62
C SER A 152 3.60 -5.65 0.61
N PRO A 153 4.20 -5.19 1.72
CA PRO A 153 4.76 -3.84 1.82
C PRO A 153 5.85 -3.55 0.79
N VAL A 154 6.52 -4.60 0.27
CA VAL A 154 7.52 -4.46 -0.81
C VAL A 154 6.94 -3.86 -2.09
N ARG A 155 5.62 -3.90 -2.29
CA ARG A 155 4.95 -3.31 -3.46
C ARG A 155 4.63 -1.83 -3.32
N TYR A 156 4.98 -1.19 -2.21
CA TYR A 156 4.71 0.23 -1.97
C TYR A 156 5.08 1.11 -3.20
N PRO A 157 4.20 2.01 -3.66
CA PRO A 157 2.89 2.39 -3.11
C PRO A 157 1.69 1.57 -3.63
N PHE A 158 1.95 0.51 -4.39
CA PHE A 158 0.95 -0.40 -4.94
C PHE A 158 0.66 -1.57 -3.98
N ASP A 159 1.02 -1.42 -2.71
CA ASP A 159 0.73 -2.38 -1.67
C ASP A 159 -0.78 -2.47 -1.43
N ARG A 160 -1.22 -3.68 -1.12
CA ARG A 160 -2.59 -4.00 -0.73
C ARG A 160 -2.54 -4.78 0.56
N TYR A 161 -3.46 -4.48 1.45
CA TYR A 161 -3.65 -5.23 2.69
C TYR A 161 -5.04 -5.81 2.71
N GLU A 162 -5.15 -7.05 3.17
CA GLU A 162 -6.40 -7.79 3.22
C GLU A 162 -6.53 -8.50 4.57
N ILE A 163 -7.75 -8.52 5.10
CA ILE A 163 -8.12 -9.29 6.28
C ILE A 163 -9.53 -9.86 6.08
N TRP A 164 -9.71 -11.13 6.44
CA TRP A 164 -11.03 -11.72 6.61
C TRP A 164 -11.40 -11.59 8.08
N LEU A 165 -12.15 -10.56 8.42
CA LEU A 165 -12.56 -10.26 9.78
C LEU A 165 -13.75 -11.15 10.16
N GLY A 166 -13.52 -12.09 11.07
CA GLY A 166 -14.57 -12.90 11.67
C GLY A 166 -15.08 -12.28 12.97
N LEU A 167 -16.39 -12.23 13.13
CA LEU A 167 -17.04 -11.87 14.39
C LEU A 167 -17.65 -13.13 14.98
N ALA A 168 -17.15 -13.56 16.13
CA ALA A 168 -17.66 -14.72 16.83
C ALA A 168 -18.20 -14.36 18.20
N ALA A 169 -19.34 -14.96 18.53
CA ALA A 169 -19.74 -15.16 19.90
C ALA A 169 -18.96 -16.38 20.45
N PRO A 170 -18.60 -16.38 21.74
CA PRO A 170 -18.17 -17.62 22.37
C PRO A 170 -19.27 -18.68 22.16
N ALA A 171 -18.88 -19.92 21.84
CA ALA A 171 -19.84 -21.01 21.86
C ALA A 171 -20.51 -21.01 23.24
N SER A 172 -21.84 -20.85 23.27
CA SER A 172 -22.58 -21.04 24.49
C SER A 172 -22.17 -22.41 25.04
N PRO A 173 -21.71 -22.51 26.31
CA PRO A 173 -21.39 -23.81 26.87
C PRO A 173 -22.63 -24.66 26.64
N THR A 174 -22.51 -25.70 25.81
CA THR A 174 -23.58 -26.67 25.61
C THR A 174 -24.00 -27.05 27.00
N SER A 175 -25.19 -26.60 27.41
CA SER A 175 -25.81 -27.05 28.63
C SER A 175 -25.84 -28.55 28.48
N THR A 176 -25.00 -29.24 29.25
CA THR A 176 -24.97 -30.70 29.29
C THR A 176 -26.31 -31.10 29.87
N SER A 177 -27.32 -31.21 29.00
CA SER A 177 -28.70 -31.48 29.35
C SER A 177 -28.80 -32.96 29.66
N GLY A 178 -28.35 -33.32 30.85
CA GLY A 178 -28.70 -34.57 31.51
C GLY A 178 -30.03 -34.39 32.25
N SER A 179 -31.13 -34.18 31.55
CA SER A 179 -32.45 -34.53 32.07
C SER A 179 -33.45 -34.76 30.95
N THR A 180 -33.80 -36.03 30.80
CA THR A 180 -34.93 -36.52 30.05
C THR A 180 -36.20 -36.13 30.80
N GLU A 181 -36.82 -34.99 30.50
CA GLU A 181 -38.23 -34.79 30.89
C GLU A 181 -38.94 -33.78 29.99
N ASN A 182 -40.11 -34.21 29.53
CA ASN A 182 -40.96 -33.56 28.54
C ASN A 182 -41.28 -32.10 28.90
N GLY A 183 -40.74 -31.16 28.14
CA GLY A 183 -41.09 -29.74 28.23
C GLY A 183 -40.57 -29.00 27.01
N ALA A 184 -41.45 -28.26 26.34
CA ALA A 184 -41.22 -27.60 25.06
C ALA A 184 -39.82 -26.96 24.94
N ALA A 185 -39.12 -27.28 23.85
CA ALA A 185 -37.83 -26.70 23.51
C ALA A 185 -37.98 -25.17 23.33
N THR A 186 -37.61 -24.40 24.36
CA THR A 186 -37.44 -22.96 24.23
C THR A 186 -36.34 -22.74 23.17
N PRO A 187 -36.60 -21.96 22.10
CA PRO A 187 -35.59 -21.71 21.09
C PRO A 187 -34.34 -21.09 21.74
N PRO A 188 -33.12 -21.48 21.33
CA PRO A 188 -31.90 -20.89 21.87
C PRO A 188 -31.96 -19.38 21.67
N PRO A 189 -31.47 -18.57 22.64
CA PRO A 189 -31.40 -17.13 22.47
C PRO A 189 -30.63 -16.83 21.18
N SER A 190 -31.26 -16.09 20.27
CA SER A 190 -30.63 -15.61 19.05
C SER A 190 -29.30 -14.95 19.38
N SER A 191 -28.26 -15.23 18.59
CA SER A 191 -26.92 -14.67 18.80
C SER A 191 -27.00 -13.17 19.08
N PRO A 192 -26.40 -12.66 20.17
CA PRO A 192 -26.52 -11.25 20.58
C PRO A 192 -26.03 -10.27 19.51
N ALA A 193 -25.20 -10.73 18.55
CA ALA A 193 -24.77 -9.93 17.40
C ALA A 193 -25.92 -9.55 16.43
N ALA A 194 -27.05 -10.27 16.45
CA ALA A 194 -28.21 -9.97 15.60
C ALA A 194 -29.01 -8.73 16.06
N ALA A 195 -28.70 -8.16 17.24
CA ALA A 195 -29.43 -7.03 17.81
C ALA A 195 -28.65 -5.70 17.79
N PHE A 196 -27.35 -5.72 17.48
CA PHE A 196 -26.55 -4.49 17.33
C PHE A 196 -26.66 -3.95 15.92
N GLN A 197 -26.93 -2.66 15.78
CA GLN A 197 -26.55 -1.94 14.58
C GLN A 197 -25.03 -1.86 14.56
N SER A 198 -24.41 -2.58 13.62
CA SER A 198 -22.97 -2.74 13.58
C SER A 198 -22.37 -2.05 12.35
N THR A 199 -21.42 -1.15 12.55
CA THR A 199 -20.76 -0.39 11.48
C THR A 199 -19.25 -0.57 11.46
N ILE A 200 -18.64 -0.47 10.29
CA ILE A 200 -17.19 -0.45 10.12
C ILE A 200 -16.79 0.77 9.32
N GLN A 201 -15.73 1.44 9.77
CA GLN A 201 -15.19 2.61 9.10
C GLN A 201 -13.66 2.61 9.09
N ASN A 202 -13.10 3.38 8.18
CA ASN A 202 -11.67 3.56 8.05
C ASN A 202 -11.26 4.94 8.54
N GLN A 203 -10.49 4.99 9.63
CA GLN A 203 -9.95 6.22 10.20
C GLN A 203 -8.46 6.43 9.84
N MET A 204 -7.88 5.59 8.98
CA MET A 204 -6.50 5.75 8.55
C MET A 204 -6.39 6.86 7.49
N PRO A 205 -5.52 7.87 7.68
CA PRO A 205 -5.41 8.98 6.74
C PRO A 205 -4.71 8.59 5.41
N GLN A 206 -3.89 7.53 5.42
CA GLN A 206 -3.04 7.14 4.29
C GLN A 206 -3.44 5.83 3.62
N MET A 207 -4.63 5.32 3.94
CA MET A 207 -5.20 4.09 3.38
C MET A 207 -6.66 4.34 3.02
N VAL A 208 -7.10 3.69 1.95
CA VAL A 208 -8.49 3.65 1.54
C VAL A 208 -8.98 2.23 1.73
N MET A 209 -10.01 2.07 2.55
CA MET A 209 -10.78 0.83 2.65
C MET A 209 -11.71 0.75 1.43
N LEU A 210 -11.55 -0.31 0.64
CA LEU A 210 -12.52 -0.66 -0.40
C LEU A 210 -13.83 -1.14 0.26
N PRO A 211 -14.98 -1.09 -0.44
CA PRO A 211 -16.23 -1.61 0.08
C PRO A 211 -16.05 -3.04 0.63
N PRO A 212 -16.46 -3.31 1.89
CA PRO A 212 -16.37 -4.64 2.48
C PRO A 212 -17.16 -5.67 1.65
N GLU A 213 -16.57 -6.84 1.44
CA GLU A 213 -17.24 -7.95 0.78
C GLU A 213 -17.71 -8.96 1.83
N MET A 214 -19.00 -9.29 1.83
CA MET A 214 -19.54 -10.34 2.70
C MET A 214 -19.08 -11.71 2.21
N VAL A 215 -18.47 -12.50 3.09
CA VAL A 215 -18.01 -13.86 2.78
C VAL A 215 -18.84 -14.86 3.58
N SER A 216 -19.26 -15.94 2.92
CA SER A 216 -20.01 -16.99 3.59
C SER A 216 -19.14 -17.66 4.66
N ALA A 217 -19.71 -17.92 5.85
CA ALA A 217 -18.96 -18.55 6.93
C ALA A 217 -18.38 -19.93 6.52
N GLY A 218 -19.03 -20.64 5.59
CA GLY A 218 -18.59 -21.93 5.07
C GLY A 218 -17.30 -21.87 4.26
N GLU A 219 -17.03 -20.78 3.55
CA GLU A 219 -15.78 -20.61 2.77
C GLU A 219 -14.56 -20.40 3.66
N VAL A 220 -14.77 -19.83 4.86
CA VAL A 220 -13.69 -19.41 5.77
C VAL A 220 -13.64 -20.27 7.03
N SER A 221 -14.49 -21.31 7.09
CA SER A 221 -14.54 -22.26 8.21
C SER A 221 -13.31 -23.16 8.19
N ALA A 222 -12.22 -22.68 8.78
CA ALA A 222 -11.18 -23.55 9.31
C ALA A 222 -11.68 -24.19 10.62
N GLN A 223 -10.91 -25.12 11.15
CA GLN A 223 -11.07 -25.58 12.54
C GLN A 223 -10.78 -24.39 13.48
N THR A 224 -11.73 -23.48 13.66
CA THR A 224 -11.61 -22.18 14.37
C THR A 224 -11.60 -22.34 15.89
N GLY A 225 -11.23 -23.51 16.40
CA GLY A 225 -11.33 -23.82 17.82
C GLY A 225 -12.79 -23.75 18.32
N PRO A 226 -13.03 -23.26 19.55
CA PRO A 226 -14.36 -23.27 20.18
C PRO A 226 -15.27 -22.11 19.73
N PHE A 227 -14.95 -21.42 18.63
CA PHE A 227 -15.69 -20.25 18.16
C PHE A 227 -16.65 -20.60 17.03
N THR A 228 -17.91 -20.19 17.19
CA THR A 228 -18.89 -20.15 16.11
C THR A 228 -18.85 -18.77 15.47
N VAL A 229 -18.28 -18.70 14.26
CA VAL A 229 -18.20 -17.45 13.50
C VAL A 229 -19.59 -17.11 12.98
N GLY A 230 -20.14 -15.98 13.44
CA GLY A 230 -21.46 -15.52 13.04
C GLY A 230 -21.41 -14.70 11.75
N ARG A 231 -20.39 -13.86 11.60
CA ARG A 231 -20.21 -12.99 10.43
C ARG A 231 -18.76 -13.00 9.97
N THR A 232 -18.55 -12.88 8.66
CA THR A 232 -17.22 -12.76 8.08
C THR A 232 -17.23 -11.70 6.99
N LEU A 233 -16.36 -10.71 7.14
CA LEU A 233 -16.17 -9.63 6.18
C LEU A 233 -14.76 -9.69 5.61
N HIS A 234 -14.64 -9.55 4.30
CA HIS A 234 -13.37 -9.34 3.64
C HIS A 234 -13.13 -7.84 3.49
N LEU A 235 -12.10 -7.34 4.18
CA LEU A 235 -11.71 -5.94 4.16
C LEU A 235 -10.42 -5.80 3.35
N THR A 236 -10.44 -4.94 2.35
CA THR A 236 -9.27 -4.63 1.52
C THR A 236 -8.88 -3.17 1.69
N PHE A 237 -7.60 -2.92 1.96
CA PHE A 237 -7.01 -1.60 2.08
C PHE A 237 -5.95 -1.39 1.01
N ARG A 238 -5.93 -0.19 0.43
CA ARG A 238 -4.93 0.23 -0.56
C ARG A 238 -4.50 1.67 -0.33
N ARG A 239 -3.36 2.06 -0.89
CA ARG A 239 -2.95 3.47 -0.90
C ARG A 239 -3.91 4.32 -1.76
N PRO A 240 -4.03 5.62 -1.48
CA PRO A 240 -4.74 6.54 -2.35
C PRO A 240 -4.15 6.58 -3.76
N ASP A 241 -5.00 6.70 -4.78
CA ASP A 241 -4.59 6.70 -6.18
C ASP A 241 -3.59 7.82 -6.53
N TYR A 242 -3.71 9.01 -5.90
CA TYR A 242 -2.78 10.12 -6.13
C TYR A 242 -1.35 9.75 -5.75
N LEU A 243 -1.15 8.92 -4.70
CA LEU A 243 0.18 8.55 -4.22
C LEU A 243 0.86 7.60 -5.23
N MET A 244 0.09 6.68 -5.80
CA MET A 244 0.54 5.80 -6.88
C MET A 244 0.95 6.60 -8.12
N ALA A 245 0.10 7.54 -8.55
CA ALA A 245 0.35 8.37 -9.72
C ALA A 245 1.54 9.34 -9.50
N LEU A 246 1.62 9.99 -8.33
CA LEU A 246 2.72 10.87 -7.95
C LEU A 246 4.05 10.11 -7.95
N SER A 247 4.09 8.90 -7.39
CA SER A 247 5.29 8.07 -7.35
C SER A 247 5.78 7.72 -8.76
N ALA A 248 4.88 7.26 -9.63
CA ALA A 248 5.22 6.97 -11.02
C ALA A 248 5.73 8.22 -11.76
N MET A 249 5.05 9.36 -11.60
CA MET A 249 5.42 10.62 -12.22
C MET A 249 6.80 11.10 -11.77
N LEU A 250 7.10 11.10 -10.47
CA LEU A 250 8.39 11.54 -9.95
C LEU A 250 9.53 10.64 -10.43
N ILE A 251 9.33 9.31 -10.43
CA ILE A 251 10.33 8.37 -10.95
C ILE A 251 10.60 8.63 -12.44
N LEU A 252 9.55 8.83 -13.25
CA LEU A 252 9.70 9.13 -14.68
C LEU A 252 10.43 10.46 -14.93
N LEU A 253 10.11 11.51 -14.17
CA LEU A 253 10.77 12.81 -14.29
C LEU A 253 12.24 12.74 -13.90
N VAL A 254 12.57 12.06 -12.80
CA VAL A 254 13.97 11.85 -12.38
C VAL A 254 14.72 11.01 -13.41
N ALA A 255 14.12 9.93 -13.91
CA ALA A 255 14.72 9.10 -14.95
C ALA A 255 15.00 9.88 -16.24
N SER A 256 14.04 10.70 -16.69
CA SER A 256 14.18 11.56 -17.86
C SER A 256 15.26 12.62 -17.66
N SER A 257 15.26 13.32 -16.52
CA SER A 257 16.28 14.33 -16.19
C SER A 257 17.68 13.71 -16.12
N SER A 258 17.78 12.52 -15.54
CA SER A 258 18.99 11.72 -15.44
C SER A 258 19.55 11.37 -16.83
N ALA A 259 18.69 10.83 -17.69
CA ALA A 259 19.05 10.47 -19.07
C ALA A 259 19.51 11.69 -19.87
N LEU A 260 18.75 12.80 -19.82
CA LEU A 260 19.12 14.04 -20.52
C LEU A 260 20.46 14.60 -20.05
N THR A 261 20.70 14.60 -18.73
CA THR A 261 21.98 15.03 -18.15
C THR A 261 23.13 14.17 -18.69
N VAL A 262 23.00 12.85 -18.65
CA VAL A 262 24.03 11.93 -19.16
C VAL A 262 24.26 12.12 -20.65
N LEU A 263 23.24 12.44 -21.45
CA LEU A 263 23.38 12.58 -22.90
C LEU A 263 23.94 13.93 -23.33
N THR A 264 23.59 15.01 -22.62
CA THR A 264 23.84 16.39 -23.10
C THR A 264 24.97 17.09 -22.38
N GLN A 265 25.24 16.78 -21.11
CA GLN A 265 26.19 17.57 -20.32
C GLN A 265 27.65 17.23 -20.63
N PRO A 266 28.59 18.19 -20.53
CA PRO A 266 30.02 17.92 -20.52
C PRO A 266 30.43 17.05 -19.32
N LEU A 267 31.51 16.28 -19.47
CA LEU A 267 31.98 15.35 -18.43
C LEU A 267 32.41 16.05 -17.14
N SER A 268 32.97 17.27 -17.23
CA SER A 268 33.36 18.10 -16.08
C SER A 268 32.15 18.52 -15.24
N THR A 269 31.06 18.92 -15.90
CA THR A 269 29.80 19.29 -15.24
C THR A 269 29.04 18.09 -14.72
N LEU A 270 29.18 16.94 -15.39
CA LEU A 270 28.51 15.70 -15.02
C LEU A 270 28.91 15.23 -13.61
N ILE A 271 30.20 15.31 -13.26
CA ILE A 271 30.71 14.90 -11.94
C ILE A 271 30.07 15.72 -10.82
N LEU A 272 29.96 17.03 -11.00
CA LEU A 272 29.27 17.92 -10.05
C LEU A 272 27.76 17.65 -10.02
N GLY A 273 27.16 17.35 -11.16
CA GLY A 273 25.72 17.07 -11.28
C GLY A 273 25.28 15.77 -10.59
N VAL A 274 26.12 14.74 -10.57
CA VAL A 274 25.80 13.44 -9.94
C VAL A 274 25.50 13.60 -8.46
N GLY A 275 26.25 14.44 -7.73
CA GLY A 275 25.99 14.70 -6.32
C GLY A 275 24.61 15.30 -6.07
N GLY A 276 24.25 16.34 -6.85
CA GLY A 276 22.92 16.95 -6.77
C GLY A 276 21.79 15.98 -7.14
N LEU A 277 22.04 15.08 -8.09
CA LEU A 277 21.06 14.09 -8.52
C LEU A 277 20.81 13.00 -7.48
N ILE A 278 21.86 12.53 -6.80
CA ILE A 278 21.72 11.60 -5.68
C ILE A 278 20.90 12.25 -4.56
N ILE A 279 21.20 13.51 -4.21
CA ILE A 279 20.42 14.26 -3.21
C ILE A 279 18.95 14.40 -3.65
N ALA A 280 18.69 14.68 -4.93
CA ALA A 280 17.33 14.76 -5.46
C ALA A 280 16.59 13.41 -5.34
N ILE A 281 17.26 12.29 -5.62
CA ILE A 281 16.68 10.94 -5.47
C ILE A 281 16.35 10.63 -4.01
N TRP A 282 17.25 10.95 -3.09
CA TRP A 282 17.00 10.83 -1.65
C TRP A 282 15.83 11.73 -1.20
N GLY A 283 15.73 12.95 -1.74
CA GLY A 283 14.62 13.86 -1.50
C GLY A 283 13.28 13.28 -1.99
N VAL A 284 13.24 12.73 -3.21
CA VAL A 284 12.06 12.07 -3.76
C VAL A 284 11.65 10.88 -2.89
N ARG A 285 12.61 10.06 -2.46
CA ARG A 285 12.35 8.94 -1.53
C ARG A 285 11.73 9.43 -0.23
N ALA A 286 12.27 10.50 0.36
CA ALA A 286 11.77 11.05 1.62
C ALA A 286 10.34 11.63 1.50
N VAL A 287 10.00 12.21 0.35
CA VAL A 287 8.65 12.71 0.07
C VAL A 287 7.67 11.57 -0.18
N LEU A 288 8.07 10.55 -0.93
CA LEU A 288 7.20 9.43 -1.28
C LEU A 288 6.98 8.47 -0.13
N ALA A 289 8.03 8.16 0.64
CA ALA A 289 7.99 7.20 1.75
C ALA A 289 8.47 7.88 3.04
N PRO A 290 7.64 8.72 3.68
CA PRO A 290 8.02 9.43 4.91
C PRO A 290 8.20 8.48 6.11
N GLN A 291 7.68 7.25 6.02
CA GLN A 291 7.82 6.22 7.05
C GLN A 291 9.02 5.33 6.76
N ASN A 292 9.78 4.98 7.80
CA ASN A 292 10.84 4.00 7.71
C ASN A 292 10.25 2.60 7.56
N PHE A 293 10.12 2.13 6.32
CA PHE A 293 9.84 0.73 6.05
C PHE A 293 11.09 -0.11 6.37
N PRO A 294 10.96 -1.22 7.14
CA PRO A 294 12.09 -2.11 7.39
C PRO A 294 12.48 -2.95 6.16
N LEU A 295 11.70 -2.87 5.07
CA LEU A 295 11.89 -3.65 3.85
C LEU A 295 12.19 -2.73 2.65
N VAL A 296 12.89 -3.28 1.66
CA VAL A 296 13.12 -2.63 0.37
C VAL A 296 11.81 -2.57 -0.42
N THR A 297 11.41 -1.38 -0.83
CA THR A 297 10.16 -1.15 -1.57
C THR A 297 10.38 -1.12 -3.09
N ALA A 298 9.30 -1.22 -3.86
CA ALA A 298 9.34 -1.05 -5.32
C ALA A 298 9.87 0.34 -5.73
N VAL A 299 9.58 1.38 -4.93
CA VAL A 299 10.16 2.73 -5.12
C VAL A 299 11.68 2.69 -4.94
N ASP A 300 12.19 2.05 -3.89
CA ASP A 300 13.63 1.93 -3.65
C ASP A 300 14.32 1.19 -4.80
N LEU A 301 13.71 0.11 -5.30
CA LEU A 301 14.23 -0.64 -6.45
C LEU A 301 14.22 0.20 -7.74
N ALA A 302 13.14 0.94 -7.99
CA ALA A 302 13.03 1.79 -9.18
C ALA A 302 14.07 2.93 -9.15
N LEU A 303 14.20 3.64 -8.02
CA LEU A 303 15.19 4.69 -7.85
C LEU A 303 16.63 4.14 -7.92
N SER A 304 16.89 2.97 -7.33
CA SER A 304 18.18 2.29 -7.47
C SER A 304 18.48 1.93 -8.93
N GLY A 305 17.46 1.52 -9.69
CA GLY A 305 17.57 1.29 -11.13
C GLY A 305 17.95 2.56 -11.90
N VAL A 306 17.38 3.72 -11.54
CA VAL A 306 17.76 5.01 -12.14
C VAL A 306 19.23 5.36 -11.82
N ILE A 307 19.66 5.17 -10.57
CA ILE A 307 21.08 5.36 -10.19
C ILE A 307 21.99 4.43 -10.98
N LEU A 308 21.63 3.16 -11.14
CA LEU A 308 22.41 2.20 -11.90
C LEU A 308 22.54 2.63 -13.37
N LEU A 309 21.44 3.06 -14.00
CA LEU A 309 21.44 3.56 -15.37
C LEU A 309 22.38 4.76 -15.54
N LEU A 310 22.34 5.70 -14.59
CA LEU A 310 23.23 6.85 -14.55
C LEU A 310 24.70 6.44 -14.48
N LEU A 311 25.03 5.54 -13.56
CA LEU A 311 26.41 5.06 -13.38
C LEU A 311 26.91 4.37 -14.64
N VAL A 312 26.12 3.47 -15.22
CA VAL A 312 26.47 2.78 -16.47
C VAL A 312 26.65 3.77 -17.61
N GLY A 313 25.74 4.74 -17.76
CA GLY A 313 25.84 5.77 -18.79
C GLY A 313 27.08 6.66 -18.63
N LEU A 314 27.42 7.03 -17.39
CA LEU A 314 28.62 7.79 -17.07
C LEU A 314 29.89 6.99 -17.38
N SER A 315 29.96 5.73 -16.93
CA SER A 315 31.08 4.82 -17.21
C SER A 315 31.30 4.64 -18.72
N ALA A 316 30.22 4.46 -19.50
CA ALA A 316 30.30 4.35 -20.95
C ALA A 316 30.87 5.63 -21.58
N ARG A 317 30.42 6.83 -21.16
CA ARG A 317 30.95 8.10 -21.67
C ARG A 317 32.41 8.32 -21.29
N VAL A 318 32.81 7.96 -20.08
CA VAL A 318 34.22 8.03 -19.64
C VAL A 318 35.07 7.10 -20.50
N ALA A 319 34.65 5.84 -20.70
CA ALA A 319 35.36 4.88 -21.54
C ALA A 319 35.51 5.37 -22.98
N LEU A 320 34.44 5.87 -23.59
CA LEU A 320 34.48 6.45 -24.94
C LEU A 320 35.39 7.68 -25.03
N SER A 321 35.37 8.54 -24.01
CA SER A 321 36.25 9.70 -23.94
C SER A 321 37.72 9.29 -23.88
N LEU A 322 38.07 8.29 -23.06
CA LEU A 322 39.43 7.76 -22.96
C LEU A 322 39.90 7.10 -24.25
N LEU A 323 39.04 6.29 -24.89
CA LEU A 323 39.33 5.67 -26.18
C LEU A 323 39.59 6.73 -27.27
N SER A 324 38.76 7.77 -27.31
CA SER A 324 38.93 8.88 -28.26
C SER A 324 40.22 9.69 -28.02
N ARG A 325 40.66 9.83 -26.75
CA ARG A 325 41.93 10.47 -26.41
C ARG A 325 43.12 9.61 -26.84
N ASN A 326 43.05 8.29 -26.64
CA ASN A 326 44.14 7.39 -27.02
C ASN A 326 44.40 7.42 -28.53
N GLN A 327 43.34 7.41 -29.35
CA GLN A 327 43.47 7.51 -30.82
C GLN A 327 44.14 8.82 -31.28
N ARG A 328 43.90 9.94 -30.58
CA ARG A 328 44.58 11.21 -30.88
C ARG A 328 46.08 11.17 -30.54
N PHE A 329 46.45 10.48 -29.46
CA PHE A 329 47.86 10.31 -29.10
C PHE A 329 48.62 9.42 -30.09
N GLU A 330 48.04 8.32 -30.55
CA GLU A 330 48.66 7.49 -31.60
C GLU A 330 48.86 8.25 -32.91
N TRP A 331 47.96 9.17 -33.26
CA TRP A 331 48.13 10.00 -34.45
C TRP A 331 49.32 10.97 -34.32
N LEU A 332 49.51 11.57 -33.13
CA LEU A 332 50.65 12.45 -32.86
C LEU A 332 52.00 11.71 -32.85
N THR A 333 52.03 10.45 -32.41
CA THR A 333 53.28 9.65 -32.45
C THR A 333 53.61 9.15 -33.85
N ARG A 334 52.61 8.93 -34.71
CA ARG A 334 52.80 8.46 -36.09
C ARG A 334 53.25 9.56 -37.05
N TYR A 335 52.94 10.82 -36.74
CA TYR A 335 53.36 11.99 -37.51
C TYR A 335 54.03 13.02 -36.58
N PRO A 336 55.27 12.75 -36.11
CA PRO A 336 56.04 13.77 -35.44
C PRO A 336 56.19 14.94 -36.43
N GLY A 337 55.76 16.13 -36.02
CA GLY A 337 55.96 17.33 -36.84
C GLY A 337 57.44 17.53 -37.19
N PRO A 338 57.74 18.24 -38.30
CA PRO A 338 59.10 18.49 -38.76
C PRO A 338 59.95 19.28 -37.76
#